data_AF-A0A960SUD6-F1
#
_entry.id   AF-A0A960SUD6-F1
#
_cell.length_a   1.000
_cell.length_b   1.000
_cell.length_c   1.000
_cell.angle_alpha   90.00
_cell.angle_beta   90.00
_cell.angle_gamma   90.00
#
_symmetry.space_group_name_H-M   'P 1'
#
loop_
_entity.id
_entity.type
_entity.pdbx_description
1 polymer ?
#
loop_
_entity_poly.entity_id
_entity_poly.type
_entity_poly.pdbx_seq_one_letter_code
_entity_poly.pdbx_strand_id
1 'polypeptide(L)'
;MISSQCKAPLPLKDPKAPRLSEIRLELKQAIEAVDVFGEKAFEVWINEVVPPKGGRWDSWDTCLQAVKDCDILLVLCNGNAGWAKAGGDIGICHAELSTGLSVAPGKVWLISLGNIPCDNSPEGRRNKRFQEYVALQSQFRGGEVQTVAEL
;
A
#
# COMPACT_ATOMS: atom_id res chain seq x y z
N MET A 1 2.72 7.10 6.01
CA MET A 1 1.68 6.05 5.83
C MET A 1 2.27 4.91 5.03
N ILE A 2 1.92 3.66 5.36
CA ILE A 2 2.24 2.49 4.52
C ILE A 2 0.96 1.94 3.91
N SER A 3 0.89 1.90 2.58
CA SER A 3 -0.23 1.33 1.80
C SER A 3 0.16 -0.02 1.22
N SER A 4 -0.72 -1.02 1.38
CA SER A 4 -0.61 -2.33 0.72
C SER A 4 -1.93 -3.11 0.83
N GLN A 5 -2.06 -4.20 0.07
CA GLN A 5 -3.11 -5.20 0.32
C GLN A 5 -2.70 -6.10 1.51
N CYS A 6 -3.58 -6.27 2.49
CA CYS A 6 -3.22 -6.88 3.79
C CYS A 6 -2.93 -8.41 3.77
N LYS A 7 -3.57 -9.16 2.87
CA LYS A 7 -3.64 -10.64 2.90
C LYS A 7 -2.56 -11.35 2.09
N ALA A 8 -1.85 -10.65 1.20
CA ALA A 8 -0.89 -11.28 0.30
C ALA A 8 0.40 -11.63 1.05
N PRO A 9 0.98 -12.82 0.82
CA PRO A 9 2.30 -13.17 1.36
C PRO A 9 3.42 -12.50 0.55
N LEU A 10 4.60 -12.36 1.16
CA LEU A 10 5.85 -12.03 0.46
C LEU A 10 6.94 -13.00 0.89
N PRO A 11 7.49 -13.84 -0.02
CA PRO A 11 7.26 -13.87 -1.46
C PRO A 11 5.84 -14.32 -1.87
N LEU A 12 5.29 -13.76 -2.95
CA LEU A 12 3.90 -14.02 -3.41
C LEU A 12 3.58 -15.49 -3.67
N LYS A 13 4.60 -16.30 -4.01
CA LYS A 13 4.45 -17.72 -4.34
C LYS A 13 4.48 -18.64 -3.12
N ASP A 14 4.87 -18.14 -1.95
CA ASP A 14 4.93 -18.93 -0.73
C ASP A 14 3.77 -18.57 0.21
N PRO A 15 2.72 -19.41 0.31
CA PRO A 15 1.58 -19.13 1.18
C PRO A 15 1.91 -19.20 2.68
N LYS A 16 3.07 -19.74 3.05
CA LYS A 16 3.56 -19.78 4.45
C LYS A 16 4.43 -18.57 4.80
N ALA A 17 4.79 -17.73 3.82
CA ALA A 17 5.56 -16.54 4.07
C ALA A 17 4.73 -15.47 4.80
N PRO A 18 5.40 -14.51 5.49
CA PRO A 18 4.72 -13.44 6.20
C PRO A 18 3.78 -12.65 5.28
N ARG A 19 2.63 -12.26 5.84
CA ARG A 19 1.65 -11.44 5.12
C ARG A 19 2.05 -9.99 5.12
N LEU A 20 1.62 -9.25 4.10
CA LEU A 20 1.86 -7.81 4.03
C LEU A 20 1.28 -7.03 5.23
N SER A 21 0.25 -7.54 5.91
CA SER A 21 -0.21 -6.97 7.19
C SER A 21 0.82 -7.11 8.32
N GLU A 22 1.53 -8.24 8.38
CA GLU A 22 2.58 -8.51 9.38
C GLU A 22 3.81 -7.67 9.05
N ILE A 23 4.25 -7.70 7.79
CA ILE A 23 5.38 -6.89 7.30
C ILE A 23 5.14 -5.40 7.53
N ARG A 24 3.92 -4.89 7.32
CA ARG A 24 3.58 -3.49 7.64
C ARG A 24 3.73 -3.14 9.10
N LEU A 25 3.36 -4.06 10.00
CA LEU A 25 3.51 -3.85 11.43
C LEU A 25 4.98 -3.82 11.81
N GLU A 26 5.78 -4.73 11.27
CA GLU A 26 7.24 -4.77 11.46
C GLU A 26 7.91 -3.50 10.92
N LEU A 27 7.58 -3.08 9.69
CA LEU A 27 8.08 -1.83 9.11
C LEU A 27 7.66 -0.60 9.92
N LYS A 28 6.41 -0.54 10.39
CA LYS A 28 5.95 0.52 11.29
C LYS A 28 6.83 0.58 12.54
N GLN A 29 7.03 -0.54 13.22
CA GLN A 29 7.85 -0.61 14.42
C GLN A 29 9.30 -0.21 14.14
N ALA A 30 9.88 -0.70 13.05
CA ALA A 30 11.25 -0.38 12.66
C ALA A 30 11.44 1.10 12.35
N ILE A 31 10.54 1.70 11.57
CA ILE A 31 10.60 3.12 11.19
C ILE A 31 10.39 4.02 12.42
N GLU A 32 9.41 3.72 13.27
CA GLU A 32 9.14 4.49 14.49
C GLU A 32 10.24 4.33 15.54
N ALA A 33 11.05 3.28 15.47
CA ALA A 33 12.21 3.09 16.33
C ALA A 33 13.43 3.92 15.91
N VAL A 34 13.47 4.47 14.70
CA VAL A 34 14.62 5.26 14.22
C VAL A 34 14.75 6.56 15.01
N ASP A 35 15.94 6.77 15.58
CA ASP A 35 16.32 8.05 16.20
C ASP A 35 17.00 8.95 15.16
N VAL A 36 16.46 10.15 14.99
CA VAL A 36 17.06 11.20 14.17
C VAL A 36 17.51 12.30 15.10
N PHE A 37 18.83 12.48 15.21
CA PHE A 37 19.45 13.42 16.16
C PHE A 37 19.02 13.21 17.63
N GLY A 38 18.73 11.97 18.02
CA GLY A 38 18.31 11.61 19.38
C GLY A 38 16.81 11.73 19.63
N GLU A 39 16.01 12.08 18.62
CA GLU A 39 14.56 12.22 18.73
C GLU A 39 13.82 11.17 17.88
N LYS A 40 12.64 10.76 18.36
CA LYS A 40 11.70 9.93 17.59
C LYS A 40 10.97 10.81 16.59
N ALA A 41 11.47 10.82 15.36
CA ALA A 41 11.00 11.74 14.32
C ALA A 41 9.82 11.19 13.47
N PHE A 42 9.49 9.91 13.59
CA PHE A 42 8.53 9.26 12.71
C PHE A 42 7.29 8.76 13.46
N GLU A 43 6.13 9.00 12.86
CA GLU A 43 4.87 8.33 13.18
C GLU A 43 4.36 7.64 11.90
N VAL A 44 4.03 6.36 12.00
CA VAL A 44 3.61 5.55 10.86
C VAL A 44 2.16 5.13 11.00
N TRP A 45 1.33 5.64 10.09
CA TRP A 45 -0.06 5.22 9.97
C TRP A 45 -0.20 3.96 9.09
N ILE A 46 -0.91 2.95 9.60
CA ILE A 46 -1.40 1.76 8.88
C ILE A 46 -2.84 1.48 9.32
N ASN A 47 -3.69 1.02 8.40
CA ASN A 47 -5.13 0.88 8.66
C ASN A 47 -5.48 -0.20 9.72
N GLU A 48 -4.66 -1.25 9.91
CA GLU A 48 -4.97 -2.37 10.81
C GLU A 48 -5.01 -1.98 12.30
N VAL A 49 -4.27 -0.95 12.69
CA VAL A 49 -4.10 -0.56 14.10
C VAL A 49 -4.93 0.65 14.48
N VAL A 50 -5.71 1.18 13.55
CA VAL A 50 -6.56 2.35 13.81
C VAL A 50 -7.83 1.89 14.52
N PRO A 51 -8.11 2.42 15.73
CA PRO A 51 -9.34 2.08 16.44
C PRO A 51 -10.57 2.51 15.63
N PRO A 52 -11.64 1.70 15.58
CA PRO A 52 -12.87 2.11 14.91
C PRO A 52 -13.51 3.29 15.65
N LYS A 53 -13.55 4.49 15.04
CA LYS A 53 -14.38 5.62 15.56
C LYS A 53 -15.83 5.47 15.06
N GLY A 54 -16.61 4.61 15.72
CA GLY A 54 -18.08 4.61 15.67
C GLY A 54 -18.75 4.36 14.31
N GLY A 55 -20.09 4.31 14.29
CA GLY A 55 -20.92 3.84 13.16
C GLY A 55 -20.98 4.74 11.91
N ARG A 56 -20.16 5.80 11.83
CA ARG A 56 -20.07 6.72 10.68
C ARG A 56 -18.74 6.63 9.92
N TRP A 57 -17.88 5.68 10.30
CA TRP A 57 -16.57 5.49 9.71
C TRP A 57 -16.67 4.86 8.31
N ASP A 58 -16.37 5.65 7.28
CA ASP A 58 -16.04 5.10 5.97
C ASP A 58 -14.54 4.80 5.93
N SER A 59 -14.19 3.52 5.86
CA SER A 59 -12.78 3.08 5.78
C SER A 59 -12.10 3.66 4.54
N TRP A 60 -12.87 3.91 3.49
CA TRP A 60 -12.41 4.57 2.28
C TRP A 60 -11.94 5.99 2.55
N ASP A 61 -12.80 6.83 3.13
CA ASP A 61 -12.50 8.24 3.37
C ASP A 61 -11.34 8.40 4.35
N THR A 62 -11.29 7.54 5.37
CA THR A 62 -10.19 7.54 6.35
C THR A 62 -8.84 7.22 5.69
N CYS A 63 -8.78 6.18 4.86
CA CYS A 63 -7.57 5.85 4.10
C CYS A 63 -7.13 7.02 3.22
N LEU A 64 -8.05 7.64 2.49
CA LEU A 64 -7.71 8.77 1.62
C LEU A 64 -7.28 10.01 2.40
N GLN A 65 -7.86 10.24 3.58
CA GLN A 65 -7.44 11.33 4.45
C GLN A 65 -6.03 11.07 5.01
N ALA A 66 -5.72 9.84 5.45
CA ALA A 66 -4.38 9.46 5.87
C ALA A 66 -3.33 9.63 4.76
N VAL A 67 -3.70 9.34 3.51
CA VAL A 67 -2.83 9.63 2.35
C VAL A 67 -2.59 11.13 2.21
N LYS A 68 -3.61 11.97 2.35
CA LYS A 68 -3.46 13.44 2.23
C LYS A 68 -2.57 13.99 3.33
N ASP A 69 -2.79 13.54 4.56
CA ASP A 69 -2.14 14.08 5.77
C ASP A 69 -0.70 13.60 5.96
N CYS A 70 -0.31 12.46 5.37
CA CYS A 70 1.06 11.96 5.53
C CYS A 70 2.10 12.76 4.72
N ASP A 71 3.29 12.91 5.29
CA ASP A 71 4.46 13.52 4.63
C ASP A 71 5.20 12.55 3.70
N ILE A 72 5.11 11.25 3.98
CA ILE A 72 5.68 10.17 3.17
C ILE A 72 4.63 9.06 3.02
N LEU A 73 4.37 8.67 1.77
CA LEU A 73 3.52 7.54 1.41
C LEU A 73 4.40 6.41 0.85
N LEU A 74 4.58 5.35 1.65
CA LEU A 74 5.24 4.12 1.22
C LEU A 74 4.19 3.16 0.65
N VAL A 75 4.33 2.74 -0.61
CA VAL A 75 3.38 1.86 -1.30
C VAL A 75 4.06 0.53 -1.62
N LEU A 76 3.64 -0.53 -0.94
CA LEU A 76 4.09 -1.90 -1.23
C LEU A 76 3.15 -2.52 -2.26
N CYS A 77 3.58 -2.51 -3.53
CA CYS A 77 2.71 -2.78 -4.67
C CYS A 77 2.99 -4.14 -5.31
N ASN A 78 2.05 -5.08 -5.15
CA ASN A 78 2.03 -6.36 -5.89
C ASN A 78 1.01 -6.36 -7.06
N GLY A 79 0.50 -5.19 -7.46
CA GLY A 79 -0.51 -5.08 -8.52
C GLY A 79 -1.93 -5.50 -8.11
N ASN A 80 -2.21 -5.78 -6.84
CA ASN A 80 -3.57 -5.92 -6.33
C ASN A 80 -4.15 -4.52 -5.99
N ALA A 81 -5.30 -4.18 -6.57
CA ALA A 81 -5.93 -2.87 -6.39
C ALA A 81 -6.58 -2.69 -5.01
N GLY A 82 -6.74 -3.75 -4.22
CA GLY A 82 -7.45 -3.74 -2.95
C GLY A 82 -8.96 -3.88 -3.09
N TRP A 83 -9.67 -3.71 -1.97
CA TRP A 83 -11.12 -3.75 -1.88
C TRP A 83 -11.78 -2.55 -2.58
N ALA A 84 -12.99 -2.76 -3.12
CA ALA A 84 -13.79 -1.75 -3.78
C ALA A 84 -15.27 -1.91 -3.38
N LYS A 85 -16.04 -0.82 -3.34
CA LYS A 85 -17.48 -0.84 -2.99
C LYS A 85 -18.29 -1.63 -4.01
N ALA A 86 -18.04 -1.44 -5.31
CA ALA A 86 -18.59 -2.26 -6.38
C ALA A 86 -17.49 -2.89 -7.26
N GLY A 87 -17.83 -3.97 -7.98
CA GLY A 87 -16.87 -4.69 -8.83
C GLY A 87 -16.29 -3.89 -9.99
N GLY A 88 -16.94 -2.81 -10.40
CA GLY A 88 -16.47 -1.90 -11.46
C GLY A 88 -15.53 -0.80 -10.98
N ASP A 89 -15.54 -0.48 -9.68
CA ASP A 89 -14.82 0.66 -9.13
C ASP A 89 -13.30 0.43 -9.09
N ILE A 90 -12.55 1.50 -8.83
CA ILE A 90 -11.15 1.38 -8.44
C ILE A 90 -11.05 0.80 -7.03
N GLY A 91 -9.98 0.07 -6.74
CA GLY A 91 -9.74 -0.45 -5.41
C GLY A 91 -9.05 0.57 -4.53
N ILE A 92 -9.13 0.39 -3.21
CA ILE A 92 -8.59 1.36 -2.25
C ILE A 92 -7.09 1.60 -2.43
N CYS A 93 -6.27 0.57 -2.72
CA CYS A 93 -4.83 0.76 -2.93
C CYS A 93 -4.54 1.57 -4.20
N HIS A 94 -5.37 1.41 -5.25
CA HIS A 94 -5.31 2.27 -6.44
C HIS A 94 -5.68 3.71 -6.07
N ALA A 95 -6.77 3.91 -5.35
CA ALA A 95 -7.22 5.24 -4.94
C ALA A 95 -6.19 5.95 -4.05
N GLU A 96 -5.56 5.23 -3.11
CA GLU A 96 -4.49 5.73 -2.25
C GLU A 96 -3.28 6.17 -3.07
N LEU A 97 -2.77 5.32 -3.97
CA LEU A 97 -1.63 5.67 -4.83
C LEU A 97 -1.95 6.88 -5.72
N SER A 98 -3.10 6.86 -6.39
CA SER A 98 -3.53 7.96 -7.27
C SER A 98 -3.71 9.27 -6.52
N THR A 99 -4.25 9.21 -5.30
CA THR A 99 -4.37 10.38 -4.42
C THR A 99 -3.00 10.90 -4.02
N GLY A 100 -2.09 10.02 -3.60
CA GLY A 100 -0.73 10.41 -3.20
C GLY A 100 0.02 11.10 -4.33
N LEU A 101 -0.02 10.51 -5.53
CA LEU A 101 0.58 11.08 -6.74
C LEU A 101 -0.06 12.41 -7.14
N SER A 102 -1.38 12.55 -6.98
CA SER A 102 -2.08 13.80 -7.34
C SER A 102 -1.81 14.93 -6.34
N VAL A 103 -1.66 14.60 -5.05
CA VAL A 103 -1.40 15.59 -3.99
C VAL A 103 0.04 16.08 -4.04
N ALA A 104 1.00 15.17 -4.03
CA ALA A 104 2.42 15.50 -4.08
C ALA A 104 3.21 14.27 -4.56
N PRO A 105 3.55 14.16 -5.87
CA PRO A 105 4.28 13.00 -6.39
C PRO A 105 5.55 12.66 -5.61
N GLY A 106 6.29 13.69 -5.15
CA GLY A 106 7.54 13.52 -4.42
C GLY A 106 7.43 12.87 -3.04
N LYS A 107 6.22 12.74 -2.47
CA LYS A 107 6.01 12.02 -1.21
C LYS A 107 5.82 10.51 -1.39
N VAL A 108 5.59 10.06 -2.62
CA VAL A 108 5.25 8.68 -2.93
C VAL A 108 6.51 7.88 -3.19
N TRP A 109 6.73 6.87 -2.34
CA TRP A 109 7.76 5.86 -2.49
C TRP A 109 7.09 4.54 -2.82
N LEU A 110 7.17 4.12 -4.09
CA LEU A 110 6.56 2.87 -4.56
C LEU A 110 7.62 1.77 -4.63
N ILE A 111 7.39 0.69 -3.88
CA ILE A 111 8.17 -0.54 -3.94
C ILE A 111 7.37 -1.59 -4.71
N SER A 112 7.95 -2.10 -5.81
CA SER A 112 7.34 -3.13 -6.64
C SER A 112 7.64 -4.51 -6.05
N LEU A 113 6.60 -5.30 -5.75
CA LEU A 113 6.71 -6.67 -5.21
C LEU A 113 6.44 -7.75 -6.27
N GLY A 114 6.40 -7.36 -7.55
CA GLY A 114 5.94 -8.20 -8.65
C GLY A 114 4.41 -8.28 -8.75
N ASN A 115 3.90 -8.36 -9.98
CA ASN A 115 2.46 -8.35 -10.23
C ASN A 115 1.81 -9.70 -9.91
N ILE A 116 0.67 -9.68 -9.21
CA ILE A 116 -0.23 -10.82 -9.12
C ILE A 116 -0.88 -11.13 -10.47
N PRO A 117 -1.22 -12.40 -10.75
CA PRO A 117 -1.99 -12.74 -11.95
C PRO A 117 -3.37 -12.08 -11.92
N CYS A 118 -3.86 -11.68 -13.10
CA CYS A 118 -5.20 -11.13 -13.29
C CYS A 118 -6.07 -12.12 -14.09
N ASP A 119 -7.33 -12.25 -13.71
CA ASP A 119 -8.34 -13.03 -14.43
C ASP A 119 -9.43 -12.12 -15.03
N ASN A 120 -10.47 -12.74 -15.62
CA ASN A 120 -11.62 -12.03 -16.18
C ASN A 120 -12.74 -11.75 -15.15
N SER A 121 -12.51 -11.95 -13.86
CA SER A 121 -13.46 -11.54 -12.84
C SER A 121 -13.49 -10.00 -12.73
N PRO A 122 -14.51 -9.40 -12.08
CA PRO A 122 -14.49 -7.96 -11.77
C PRO A 122 -13.23 -7.54 -11.00
N GLU A 123 -12.75 -8.38 -10.08
CA GLU A 123 -11.50 -8.15 -9.34
C GLU A 123 -10.27 -8.23 -10.24
N GLY A 124 -10.15 -9.26 -11.07
CA GLY A 124 -9.02 -9.41 -12.00
C GLY A 124 -8.94 -8.25 -13.00
N ARG A 125 -10.09 -7.79 -13.53
CA ARG A 125 -10.14 -6.58 -14.37
C ARG A 125 -9.71 -5.32 -13.61
N ARG A 126 -10.08 -5.19 -12.33
CA ARG A 126 -9.69 -4.06 -11.47
C ARG A 126 -8.18 -4.06 -11.19
N ASN A 127 -7.63 -5.22 -10.87
CA ASN A 127 -6.19 -5.43 -10.67
C ASN A 127 -5.43 -5.11 -11.96
N LYS A 128 -5.91 -5.57 -13.13
CA LYS A 128 -5.31 -5.25 -14.43
C LYS A 128 -5.23 -3.74 -14.68
N ARG A 129 -6.33 -3.01 -14.48
CA ARG A 129 -6.34 -1.54 -14.61
C ARG A 129 -5.35 -0.87 -13.65
N PHE A 130 -5.20 -1.40 -12.43
CA PHE A 130 -4.24 -0.87 -11.47
C PHE A 130 -2.79 -1.15 -11.89
N GLN A 131 -2.49 -2.34 -12.39
CA GLN A 131 -1.16 -2.68 -12.92
C GLN A 131 -0.79 -1.80 -14.12
N GLU A 132 -1.74 -1.59 -15.04
CA GLU A 132 -1.57 -0.66 -16.18
C GLU A 132 -1.34 0.77 -15.69
N TYR A 133 -2.11 1.23 -14.69
CA TYR A 133 -1.91 2.55 -14.08
C TYR A 133 -0.51 2.69 -13.48
N VAL A 134 -0.07 1.75 -12.64
CA VAL A 134 1.26 1.79 -11.98
C VAL A 134 2.38 1.80 -13.01
N ALA A 135 2.26 1.03 -14.10
CA ALA A 135 3.25 0.98 -15.17
C ALA A 135 3.44 2.34 -15.87
N LEU A 136 2.39 3.17 -15.95
CA LEU A 136 2.47 4.50 -16.54
C LEU A 136 3.11 5.55 -15.61
N GLN A 137 2.92 5.42 -14.29
CA GLN A 137 3.37 6.43 -13.33
C GLN A 137 4.85 6.31 -12.94
N SER A 138 5.42 5.11 -13.05
CA SER A 138 6.69 4.78 -12.38
C SER A 138 7.76 4.30 -13.36
N GLN A 139 8.30 5.22 -14.17
CA GLN A 139 9.38 4.93 -15.13
C GLN A 139 10.75 4.76 -14.46
N PHE A 140 10.95 5.27 -13.24
CA PHE A 140 12.22 5.23 -12.49
C PHE A 140 12.09 4.54 -11.12
N ARG A 141 11.37 3.43 -11.06
CA ARG A 141 11.39 2.56 -9.85
C ARG A 141 12.61 1.64 -9.86
N GLY A 142 13.06 1.27 -8.66
CA GLY A 142 14.02 0.18 -8.48
C GLY A 142 13.49 -1.16 -9.02
N GLY A 143 14.31 -2.20 -8.92
CA GLY A 143 13.92 -3.55 -9.31
C GLY A 143 12.72 -4.10 -8.52
N GLU A 144 12.21 -5.25 -8.95
CA GLU A 144 11.18 -5.96 -8.18
C GLU A 144 11.80 -6.59 -6.93
N VAL A 145 11.23 -6.28 -5.77
CA VAL A 145 11.56 -6.89 -4.48
C VAL A 145 10.87 -8.25 -4.39
N GLN A 146 11.65 -9.29 -4.13
CA GLN A 146 11.19 -10.68 -4.05
C GLN A 146 11.10 -11.18 -2.60
N THR A 147 11.87 -10.60 -1.68
CA THR A 147 11.98 -11.07 -0.30
C THR A 147 11.80 -9.94 0.72
N VAL A 148 11.45 -10.29 1.98
CA VAL A 148 11.31 -9.31 3.07
C VAL A 148 12.65 -8.61 3.38
N ALA A 149 13.78 -9.29 3.19
CA ALA A 149 15.11 -8.73 3.45
C ALA A 149 15.53 -7.63 2.45
N GLU A 150 14.81 -7.50 1.34
CA GLU A 150 15.03 -6.48 0.31
C GLU A 150 14.15 -5.23 0.51
N LEU A 151 13.25 -5.24 1.51
CA LEU A 151 12.44 -4.11 1.94
C LEU A 151 13.21 -3.21 2.91
#